data_AF-A0A957AQ81-F1
#
_entry.id   AF-A0A957AQ81-F1
#
_cell.length_a   1.000
_cell.length_b   1.000
_cell.length_c   1.000
_cell.angle_alpha   90.00
_cell.angle_beta   90.00
_cell.angle_gamma   90.00
#
_symmetry.space_group_name_H-M   'P 1'
#
loop_
_entity.id
_entity.type
_entity.pdbx_description
1 polymer ?
#
loop_
_entity_poly.entity_id
_entity_poly.type
_entity_poly.pdbx_seq_one_letter_code
_entity_poly.pdbx_strand_id
1 'polypeptide(L)'
;MNPTIEREDRHGWPAQPRPDRKLPEPWTPELLTGWGHIHHHSLSPDGQQIAFVWQREGNCDLYVQSLPGSTSRRETGTSWPRRLTFDRPAQAAWTDGQPRWSPDGRSLVYAARSDIWLVDVDGQTRPRRLTDGKKGDSSPIFSPDGNRVYFVSGRGDFENLCYTTPAGDWPVALTRFDGDVSDPQPSPDGRQVAFVYHPQDDLDRWEICVVPAEGGEVRHLTGAAGVWDSQPRWSPDGTTIAFTSNRSGWVELYMLTLASGELRQVTSGAADVTGFAWSPGGRRMVMAINHNGAADLHLLQVASGELKPLRAAAGWHSLPQWSPDRHWLTVEFETPAILPDIWRVDTTTGEAHPLTGSTPPALMAAGMVEPEFTTFISSDEATIPGLLFRPPAASPAAPCPAIVYPHGGPTDEHGRYFDMVAQWLVAKGYAVLAPNYRGSTGYGLAHQHALHGNWGI
;
A
#
# COMPACT_ATOMS: atom_id res chain seq x y z
N MET A 1 -8.60 -21.65 28.77
CA MET A 1 -9.56 -21.66 27.66
C MET A 1 -8.88 -22.38 26.51
N ASN A 2 -9.43 -23.52 26.08
CA ASN A 2 -8.94 -24.24 24.90
C ASN A 2 -9.32 -23.45 23.64
N PRO A 3 -8.39 -23.09 22.76
CA PRO A 3 -8.76 -22.54 21.47
C PRO A 3 -8.99 -23.71 20.53
N THR A 4 -10.22 -24.17 20.42
CA THR A 4 -10.63 -24.98 19.27
C THR A 4 -11.90 -24.37 18.73
N ILE A 5 -11.74 -23.61 17.65
CA ILE A 5 -12.81 -23.38 16.70
C ILE A 5 -13.24 -24.77 16.25
N GLU A 6 -14.33 -25.30 16.80
CA GLU A 6 -15.00 -26.46 16.23
C GLU A 6 -15.43 -26.06 14.82
N ARG A 7 -14.74 -26.60 13.83
CA ARG A 7 -15.07 -26.38 12.43
C ARG A 7 -16.38 -27.11 12.17
N GLU A 8 -17.47 -26.36 12.16
CA GLU A 8 -18.82 -26.88 11.90
C GLU A 8 -18.88 -27.63 10.56
N ASP A 9 -19.36 -28.86 10.69
CA ASP A 9 -19.97 -29.78 9.75
C ASP A 9 -20.31 -29.29 8.33
N ARG A 10 -19.78 -30.00 7.33
CA ARG A 10 -20.51 -30.21 6.07
C ARG A 10 -21.19 -31.58 6.14
N HIS A 11 -22.52 -31.58 6.27
CA HIS A 11 -23.39 -32.77 6.12
C HIS A 11 -23.29 -33.86 7.20
N GLY A 12 -23.08 -33.50 8.47
CA GLY A 12 -23.22 -34.43 9.60
C GLY A 12 -22.12 -35.50 9.74
N TRP A 13 -21.00 -35.32 9.03
CA TRP A 13 -19.79 -36.11 9.29
C TRP A 13 -18.97 -35.42 10.38
N PRO A 14 -18.80 -36.03 11.57
CA PRO A 14 -17.99 -35.41 12.62
C PRO A 14 -16.56 -35.26 12.13
N ALA A 15 -16.00 -34.06 12.28
CA ALA A 15 -14.58 -33.83 12.05
C ALA A 15 -13.79 -34.75 12.99
N GLN A 16 -13.16 -35.79 12.44
CA GLN A 16 -12.35 -36.69 13.26
C GLN A 16 -11.15 -35.92 13.83
N PRO A 17 -10.92 -35.97 15.16
CA PRO A 17 -9.69 -35.44 15.74
C PRO A 17 -8.48 -36.06 15.04
N ARG A 18 -7.50 -35.24 14.65
CA ARG A 18 -6.24 -35.67 14.01
C ARG A 18 -5.03 -35.42 14.91
N PRO A 19 -4.93 -36.09 16.08
CA PRO A 19 -3.79 -35.93 16.99
C PRO A 19 -2.47 -36.45 16.40
N ASP A 20 -2.55 -37.25 15.33
CA ASP A 20 -1.41 -37.68 14.51
C ASP A 20 -0.78 -36.53 13.71
N ARG A 21 -1.55 -35.48 13.40
CA ARG A 21 -1.06 -34.30 12.70
C ARG A 21 -0.52 -33.28 13.70
N LYS A 22 0.64 -33.57 14.28
CA LYS A 22 1.42 -32.55 14.99
C LYS A 22 1.85 -31.48 13.99
N LEU A 23 1.71 -30.21 14.38
CA LEU A 23 2.30 -29.13 13.60
C LEU A 23 3.83 -29.31 13.62
N PRO A 24 4.51 -29.06 12.49
CA PRO A 24 5.97 -29.07 12.47
C PRO A 24 6.47 -27.94 13.36
N GLU A 25 7.43 -28.20 14.26
CA GLU A 25 8.08 -27.11 15.00
C GLU A 25 8.78 -26.16 14.00
N PRO A 26 8.75 -24.82 14.23
CA PRO A 26 8.16 -24.09 15.36
C PRO A 26 6.72 -23.61 15.11
N TRP A 27 6.03 -24.12 14.10
CA TRP A 27 4.68 -23.67 13.73
C TRP A 27 3.66 -24.03 14.82
N THR A 28 3.03 -23.02 15.41
CA THR A 28 1.91 -23.17 16.34
C THR A 28 0.74 -22.29 15.92
N PRO A 29 -0.50 -22.55 16.38
CA PRO A 29 -1.62 -21.63 16.14
C PRO A 29 -1.31 -20.20 16.61
N GLU A 30 -0.61 -20.05 17.73
CA GLU A 30 -0.19 -18.75 18.25
C GLU A 30 0.77 -18.03 17.30
N LEU A 31 1.67 -18.75 16.64
CA LEU A 31 2.57 -18.16 15.63
C LEU A 31 1.78 -17.69 14.40
N LEU A 32 0.74 -18.43 14.00
CA LEU A 32 -0.11 -18.09 12.84
C LEU A 32 -1.00 -16.87 13.07
N THR A 33 -1.37 -16.59 14.32
CA THR A 33 -2.24 -15.46 14.68
C THR A 33 -1.51 -14.32 15.38
N GLY A 34 -0.28 -14.55 15.85
CA GLY A 34 0.48 -13.64 16.69
C GLY A 34 1.54 -12.83 15.95
N TRP A 35 1.64 -12.96 14.63
CA TRP A 35 2.50 -12.10 13.83
C TRP A 35 1.90 -10.71 13.69
N GLY A 36 2.77 -9.72 13.57
CA GLY A 36 2.37 -8.34 13.36
C GLY A 36 2.55 -7.93 11.90
N HIS A 37 1.67 -7.06 11.41
CA HIS A 37 1.74 -6.48 10.07
C HIS A 37 1.89 -4.96 10.19
N ILE A 38 3.04 -4.44 9.77
CA ILE A 38 3.28 -3.00 9.64
C ILE A 38 2.92 -2.55 8.23
N HIS A 39 2.16 -1.46 8.13
CA HIS A 39 1.77 -0.89 6.85
C HIS A 39 1.45 0.61 6.97
N HIS A 40 1.34 1.25 5.82
CA HIS A 40 1.00 2.66 5.64
C HIS A 40 1.92 3.63 6.41
N HIS A 41 3.23 3.46 6.35
CA HIS A 41 4.16 4.37 7.02
C HIS A 41 4.16 5.78 6.42
N SER A 42 4.60 6.75 7.22
CA SER A 42 4.82 8.14 6.83
C SER A 42 6.05 8.69 7.53
N LEU A 43 6.95 9.31 6.77
CA LEU A 43 8.16 9.96 7.27
C LEU A 43 7.81 11.40 7.72
N SER A 44 8.32 11.80 8.89
CA SER A 44 8.12 13.15 9.42
C SER A 44 8.78 14.20 8.52
N PRO A 45 8.27 15.45 8.48
CA PRO A 45 8.81 16.51 7.62
C PRO A 45 10.31 16.80 7.83
N ASP A 46 10.82 16.58 9.04
CA ASP A 46 12.23 16.75 9.41
C ASP A 46 13.09 15.48 9.18
N GLY A 47 12.47 14.39 8.74
CA GLY A 47 13.12 13.11 8.48
C GLY A 47 13.63 12.38 9.72
N GLN A 48 13.16 12.74 10.92
CA GLN A 48 13.65 12.20 12.19
C GLN A 48 12.79 11.08 12.78
N GLN A 49 11.55 10.95 12.32
CA GLN A 49 10.59 9.97 12.84
C GLN A 49 9.79 9.32 11.71
N ILE A 50 9.35 8.10 11.93
CA ILE A 50 8.34 7.42 11.11
C ILE A 50 7.09 7.18 11.94
N ALA A 51 5.92 7.40 11.34
CA ALA A 51 4.63 6.99 11.89
C ALA A 51 4.01 5.92 11.01
N PHE A 52 3.42 4.89 11.59
CA PHE A 52 2.91 3.74 10.83
C PHE A 52 1.80 3.02 11.59
N VAL A 53 0.96 2.28 10.84
CA VAL A 53 -0.01 1.37 11.43
C VAL A 53 0.69 0.06 11.73
N TRP A 54 0.49 -0.46 12.94
CA TRP A 54 0.95 -1.79 13.31
C TRP A 54 -0.25 -2.60 13.80
N GLN A 55 -0.60 -3.61 13.00
CA GLN A 55 -1.55 -4.62 13.40
C GLN A 55 -0.85 -5.71 14.19
N ARG A 56 -1.28 -5.96 15.43
CA ARG A 56 -0.75 -7.03 16.30
C ARG A 56 -1.73 -7.30 17.45
N GLU A 57 -1.73 -8.52 17.97
CA GLU A 57 -2.52 -8.89 19.16
C GLU A 57 -4.02 -8.55 19.04
N GLY A 58 -4.57 -8.64 17.81
CA GLY A 58 -5.97 -8.34 17.52
C GLY A 58 -6.32 -6.84 17.44
N ASN A 59 -5.35 -5.95 17.53
CA ASN A 59 -5.54 -4.50 17.41
C ASN A 59 -4.75 -3.93 16.22
N CYS A 60 -5.27 -2.85 15.63
CA CYS A 60 -4.56 -2.01 14.67
C CYS A 60 -4.37 -0.65 15.31
N ASP A 61 -3.13 -0.25 15.57
CA ASP A 61 -2.81 1.00 16.25
C ASP A 61 -1.77 1.80 15.50
N LEU A 62 -1.80 3.12 15.73
CA LEU A 62 -0.79 4.03 15.21
C LEU A 62 0.43 4.02 16.15
N TYR A 63 1.61 3.90 15.56
CA TYR A 63 2.89 3.97 16.25
C TYR A 63 3.74 5.09 15.66
N VAL A 64 4.65 5.61 16.47
CA VAL A 64 5.73 6.51 16.04
C VAL A 64 7.07 5.98 16.54
N GLN A 65 8.11 6.11 15.72
CA GLN A 65 9.46 5.66 16.04
C GLN A 65 10.49 6.70 15.59
N SER A 66 11.46 7.00 16.45
CA SER A 66 12.60 7.85 16.11
C SER A 66 13.64 7.09 15.31
N LEU A 67 14.17 7.74 14.28
CA LEU A 67 15.22 7.19 13.42
C LEU A 67 16.63 7.43 14.00
N PRO A 68 17.62 6.58 13.66
CA PRO A 68 18.99 6.73 14.14
C PRO A 68 19.61 8.07 13.71
N GLY A 69 20.32 8.72 14.62
CA GLY A 69 20.89 10.06 14.38
C GLY A 69 19.92 11.21 14.67
N SER A 70 18.71 10.92 15.17
CA SER A 70 17.80 11.94 15.68
C SER A 70 18.42 12.72 16.85
N THR A 71 18.39 14.04 16.74
CA THR A 71 18.87 14.97 17.77
C THR A 71 18.07 14.88 19.08
N SER A 72 16.94 14.16 19.07
CA SER A 72 16.00 14.03 20.20
C SER A 72 16.44 13.06 21.30
N ARG A 73 17.44 12.18 21.07
CA ARG A 73 18.02 11.34 22.13
C ARG A 73 19.43 10.85 21.79
N ARG A 74 20.32 10.80 22.79
CA ARG A 74 21.67 10.18 22.73
C ARG A 74 21.57 8.65 22.65
N GLU A 75 20.82 8.12 21.70
CA GLU A 75 20.74 6.68 21.44
C GLU A 75 21.30 6.42 20.04
N THR A 76 22.41 5.68 19.97
CA THR A 76 23.13 5.35 18.74
C THR A 76 22.42 4.25 17.92
N GLY A 77 21.09 4.18 17.99
CA GLY A 77 20.26 3.16 17.36
C GLY A 77 18.80 3.62 17.22
N THR A 78 17.98 2.82 16.53
CA THR A 78 16.54 3.03 16.39
C THR A 78 15.86 2.90 17.76
N SER A 79 14.97 3.85 18.12
CA SER A 79 14.15 3.69 19.34
C SER A 79 13.14 2.57 19.15
N TRP A 80 12.60 1.99 20.23
CA TRP A 80 11.43 1.12 20.13
C TRP A 80 10.20 1.92 19.67
N PRO A 81 9.33 1.39 18.78
CA PRO A 81 8.09 2.05 18.40
C PRO A 81 7.18 2.34 19.59
N ARG A 82 6.70 3.58 19.67
CA ARG A 82 5.77 4.03 20.71
C ARG A 82 4.36 4.13 20.14
N ARG A 83 3.42 3.46 20.80
CA ARG A 83 2.00 3.49 20.47
C ARG A 83 1.42 4.89 20.73
N LEU A 84 0.56 5.39 19.84
CA LEU A 84 -0.12 6.68 19.95
C LEU A 84 -1.64 6.55 20.17
N THR A 85 -2.24 5.42 19.79
CA THR A 85 -3.67 5.14 20.02
C THR A 85 -3.83 4.03 21.03
N PHE A 86 -4.72 4.15 22.01
CA PHE A 86 -4.80 3.18 23.13
C PHE A 86 -6.20 2.58 23.36
N ASP A 87 -7.25 3.22 22.83
CA ASP A 87 -8.66 2.86 23.09
C ASP A 87 -9.35 2.31 21.82
N ARG A 88 -8.62 1.54 21.02
CA ARG A 88 -9.15 0.88 19.82
C ARG A 88 -9.68 -0.52 20.15
N PRO A 89 -10.96 -0.84 19.87
CA PRO A 89 -11.46 -2.19 20.03
C PRO A 89 -10.79 -3.10 19.02
N ALA A 90 -10.74 -4.39 19.33
CA ALA A 90 -10.32 -5.38 18.36
C ALA A 90 -11.22 -5.29 17.11
N GLN A 91 -10.59 -5.18 15.94
CA GLN A 91 -11.28 -5.09 14.66
C GLN A 91 -10.64 -6.08 13.70
N ALA A 92 -11.45 -6.78 12.90
CA ALA A 92 -10.92 -7.43 11.70
C ALA A 92 -10.32 -6.31 10.83
N ALA A 93 -9.10 -6.52 10.34
CA ALA A 93 -8.24 -5.49 9.77
C ALA A 93 -8.84 -4.73 8.57
N TRP A 94 -8.02 -3.85 7.96
CA TRP A 94 -8.21 -3.26 6.61
C TRP A 94 -8.93 -1.91 6.48
N THR A 95 -9.28 -1.19 7.55
CA THR A 95 -9.95 0.13 7.41
C THR A 95 -9.08 1.36 7.69
N ASP A 96 -7.84 1.18 8.17
CA ASP A 96 -7.00 2.31 8.56
C ASP A 96 -6.15 2.79 7.39
N GLY A 97 -6.37 4.04 6.98
CA GLY A 97 -5.55 4.69 5.95
C GLY A 97 -4.20 5.16 6.48
N GLN A 98 -3.36 5.67 5.57
CA GLN A 98 -2.05 6.23 5.91
C GLN A 98 -2.15 7.40 6.90
N PRO A 99 -1.49 7.35 8.08
CA PRO A 99 -1.30 8.53 8.91
C PRO A 99 -0.51 9.61 8.16
N ARG A 100 -0.91 10.88 8.30
CA ARG A 100 -0.27 12.02 7.64
C ARG A 100 0.18 13.05 8.65
N TRP A 101 1.46 13.41 8.60
CA TRP A 101 2.06 14.41 9.47
C TRP A 101 1.50 15.81 9.20
N SER A 102 1.33 16.58 10.28
CA SER A 102 1.21 18.03 10.18
C SER A 102 2.50 18.62 9.63
N PRO A 103 2.46 19.76 8.90
CA PRO A 103 3.66 20.37 8.32
C PRO A 103 4.74 20.73 9.35
N ASP A 104 4.35 20.99 10.60
CA ASP A 104 5.26 21.28 11.71
C ASP A 104 5.80 20.02 12.42
N GLY A 105 5.36 18.82 12.03
CA GLY A 105 5.80 17.54 12.57
C GLY A 105 5.33 17.24 13.99
N ARG A 106 4.34 17.96 14.52
CA ARG A 106 3.86 17.80 15.92
C ARG A 106 2.65 16.89 16.09
N SER A 107 1.88 16.69 15.03
CA SER A 107 0.64 15.92 15.08
C SER A 107 0.47 15.08 13.82
N LEU A 108 -0.43 14.11 13.89
CA LEU A 108 -0.82 13.23 12.79
C LEU A 108 -2.33 13.28 12.62
N VAL A 109 -2.80 13.28 11.37
CA VAL A 109 -4.18 12.92 11.04
C VAL A 109 -4.25 11.52 10.46
N TYR A 110 -5.32 10.81 10.76
CA TYR A 110 -5.56 9.46 10.26
C TYR A 110 -7.06 9.18 10.17
N ALA A 111 -7.44 8.24 9.31
CA ALA A 111 -8.81 7.73 9.24
C ALA A 111 -8.94 6.50 10.14
N ALA A 112 -9.99 6.45 10.96
CA ALA A 112 -10.36 5.26 11.72
C ALA A 112 -11.85 5.28 12.01
N ARG A 113 -12.50 4.11 11.90
CA ARG A 113 -13.94 3.94 12.14
C ARG A 113 -14.80 4.94 11.36
N SER A 114 -14.46 5.16 10.08
CA SER A 114 -15.18 6.07 9.19
C SER A 114 -15.10 7.56 9.58
N ASP A 115 -14.16 7.93 10.46
CA ASP A 115 -13.94 9.30 10.89
C ASP A 115 -12.49 9.71 10.71
N ILE A 116 -12.26 11.03 10.62
CA ILE A 116 -10.93 11.62 10.68
C ILE A 116 -10.59 11.93 12.13
N TRP A 117 -9.39 11.53 12.54
CA TRP A 117 -8.84 11.74 13.87
C TRP A 117 -7.53 12.50 13.78
N LEU A 118 -7.22 13.24 14.85
CA LEU A 118 -5.95 13.92 15.08
C LEU A 118 -5.33 13.39 16.36
N VAL A 119 -4.01 13.16 16.36
CA VAL A 119 -3.25 12.80 17.56
C VAL A 119 -1.92 13.53 17.57
N ASP A 120 -1.52 14.01 18.75
CA ASP A 120 -0.20 14.62 18.92
C ASP A 120 0.86 13.54 19.10
N VAL A 121 2.03 13.76 18.51
CA VAL A 121 3.14 12.82 18.61
C VAL A 121 3.85 12.91 19.95
N ASP A 122 3.39 13.73 20.89
CA ASP A 122 3.85 13.71 22.28
C ASP A 122 3.47 12.41 23.00
N GLY A 123 2.47 11.66 22.49
CA GLY A 123 1.84 10.47 23.06
C GLY A 123 1.38 10.60 24.51
N GLN A 124 1.17 11.83 24.97
CA GLN A 124 0.52 12.17 26.24
C GLN A 124 -0.92 12.61 25.98
N THR A 125 -1.16 13.22 24.82
CA THR A 125 -2.47 13.72 24.42
C THR A 125 -3.30 12.62 23.78
N ARG A 126 -4.54 12.46 24.26
CA ARG A 126 -5.49 11.47 23.70
C ARG A 126 -5.87 11.88 22.27
N PRO A 127 -5.99 10.91 21.33
CA PRO A 127 -6.51 11.20 20.00
C PRO A 127 -7.88 11.85 20.06
N ARG A 128 -8.08 12.88 19.23
CA ARG A 128 -9.33 13.62 19.11
C ARG A 128 -9.95 13.39 17.75
N ARG A 129 -11.25 13.10 17.74
CA ARG A 129 -12.07 12.98 16.53
C ARG A 129 -12.30 14.38 15.94
N LEU A 130 -12.05 14.55 14.65
CA LEU A 130 -12.28 15.79 13.90
C LEU A 130 -13.61 15.78 13.15
N THR A 131 -14.06 14.61 12.69
CA THR A 131 -15.31 14.49 11.92
C THR A 131 -16.23 13.46 12.55
N ASP A 132 -17.53 13.61 12.34
CA ASP A 132 -18.57 12.67 12.78
C ASP A 132 -19.22 11.86 11.63
N GLY A 133 -18.39 11.44 10.67
CA GLY A 133 -18.79 10.84 9.40
C GLY A 133 -19.41 9.46 9.56
N LYS A 134 -20.68 9.39 9.97
CA LYS A 134 -21.46 8.13 10.09
C LYS A 134 -21.49 7.27 8.81
N LYS A 135 -20.92 7.73 7.69
CA LYS A 135 -20.93 7.11 6.37
C LYS A 135 -19.56 7.01 5.66
N GLY A 136 -18.42 7.19 6.34
CA GLY A 136 -17.10 6.89 5.74
C GLY A 136 -16.27 8.12 5.34
N ASP A 137 -15.70 8.82 6.32
CA ASP A 137 -14.65 9.79 6.05
C ASP A 137 -13.27 9.07 5.97
N SER A 138 -12.46 9.39 4.96
CA SER A 138 -11.19 8.69 4.67
C SER A 138 -10.12 9.61 4.07
N SER A 139 -8.91 9.08 3.89
CA SER A 139 -7.78 9.72 3.18
C SER A 139 -7.45 11.16 3.64
N PRO A 140 -7.29 11.43 4.95
CA PRO A 140 -7.06 12.78 5.43
C PRO A 140 -5.64 13.28 5.12
N ILE A 141 -5.48 14.56 4.82
CA ILE A 141 -4.19 15.20 4.56
C ILE A 141 -4.22 16.68 4.97
N PHE A 142 -3.15 17.18 5.59
CA PHE A 142 -3.04 18.60 5.92
C PHE A 142 -2.81 19.46 4.68
N SER A 143 -3.32 20.70 4.71
CA SER A 143 -2.81 21.76 3.85
C SER A 143 -1.35 22.08 4.15
N PRO A 144 -0.56 22.63 3.20
CA PRO A 144 0.85 22.95 3.43
C PRO A 144 1.10 23.93 4.59
N ASP A 145 0.14 24.82 4.85
CA ASP A 145 0.18 25.78 5.97
C ASP A 145 -0.32 25.19 7.30
N GLY A 146 -0.86 23.97 7.29
CA GLY A 146 -1.40 23.26 8.45
C GLY A 146 -2.78 23.75 8.92
N ASN A 147 -3.39 24.73 8.26
CA ASN A 147 -4.65 25.33 8.70
C ASN A 147 -5.90 24.53 8.32
N ARG A 148 -5.80 23.59 7.38
CA ARG A 148 -6.88 22.73 6.91
C ARG A 148 -6.47 21.27 6.91
N VAL A 149 -7.46 20.41 7.04
CA VAL A 149 -7.36 18.96 6.80
C VAL A 149 -8.35 18.63 5.70
N TYR A 150 -7.85 18.27 4.52
CA TYR A 150 -8.64 17.75 3.40
C TYR A 150 -8.89 16.26 3.60
N PHE A 151 -10.04 15.76 3.17
CA PHE A 151 -10.40 14.35 3.27
C PHE A 151 -11.53 14.01 2.30
N VAL A 152 -11.72 12.72 2.05
CA VAL A 152 -12.85 12.18 1.28
C VAL A 152 -13.99 11.88 2.24
N SER A 153 -15.22 12.27 1.91
CA SER A 153 -16.38 12.10 2.78
C SER A 153 -17.54 11.40 2.08
N GLY A 154 -17.95 10.24 2.62
CA GLY A 154 -19.12 9.48 2.18
C GLY A 154 -20.46 9.97 2.74
N ARG A 155 -20.58 11.23 3.20
CA ARG A 155 -21.82 11.75 3.80
C ARG A 155 -22.99 11.86 2.82
N GLY A 156 -22.69 12.04 1.53
CA GLY A 156 -23.66 12.15 0.45
C GLY A 156 -24.10 10.80 -0.12
N ASP A 157 -24.59 10.84 -1.36
CA ASP A 157 -24.84 9.64 -2.18
C ASP A 157 -23.53 9.13 -2.82
N PHE A 158 -22.57 10.03 -3.03
CA PHE A 158 -21.22 9.76 -3.52
C PHE A 158 -20.16 10.33 -2.57
N GLU A 159 -18.97 9.77 -2.61
CA GLU A 159 -17.79 10.27 -1.92
C GLU A 159 -17.36 11.61 -2.53
N ASN A 160 -17.20 12.63 -1.67
CA ASN A 160 -16.84 13.99 -2.09
C ASN A 160 -15.67 14.55 -1.30
N LEU A 161 -14.92 15.44 -1.93
CA LEU A 161 -13.78 16.11 -1.32
C LEU A 161 -14.28 17.19 -0.37
N CYS A 162 -13.86 17.09 0.88
CA CYS A 162 -14.18 18.03 1.94
C CYS A 162 -12.91 18.54 2.60
N TYR A 163 -13.04 19.62 3.38
CA TYR A 163 -12.05 19.99 4.39
C TYR A 163 -12.70 20.35 5.72
N THR A 164 -11.91 20.23 6.78
CA THR A 164 -12.16 20.78 8.12
C THR A 164 -10.90 21.52 8.59
N THR A 165 -10.95 22.12 9.77
CA THR A 165 -9.78 22.70 10.44
C THR A 165 -9.19 21.69 11.42
N PRO A 166 -7.92 21.84 11.83
CA PRO A 166 -7.37 21.06 12.93
C PRO A 166 -8.18 21.23 14.21
N ALA A 167 -8.95 22.31 14.39
CA ALA A 167 -9.84 22.49 15.54
C ALA A 167 -11.09 21.59 15.49
N GLY A 168 -11.42 20.97 14.33
CA GLY A 168 -12.57 20.10 14.15
C GLY A 168 -13.86 20.86 13.83
N ASP A 169 -13.76 21.93 13.05
CA ASP A 169 -14.94 22.65 12.55
C ASP A 169 -15.80 21.78 11.63
N TRP A 170 -17.06 22.16 11.44
CA TRP A 170 -17.96 21.40 10.58
C TRP A 170 -17.39 21.28 9.15
N PRO A 171 -17.39 20.07 8.57
CA PRO A 171 -16.89 19.86 7.22
C PRO A 171 -17.49 20.78 6.15
N VAL A 172 -16.63 21.31 5.29
CA VAL A 172 -16.99 22.08 4.11
C VAL A 172 -16.68 21.26 2.87
N ALA A 173 -17.69 21.02 2.03
CA ALA A 173 -17.52 20.33 0.76
C ALA A 173 -16.88 21.24 -0.29
N LEU A 174 -15.82 20.76 -0.95
CA LEU A 174 -15.20 21.40 -2.11
C LEU A 174 -15.78 20.88 -3.43
N THR A 175 -16.29 19.66 -3.45
CA THR A 175 -16.92 19.05 -4.62
C THR A 175 -18.35 18.59 -4.30
N ARG A 176 -19.15 18.47 -5.36
CA ARG A 176 -20.50 17.90 -5.34
C ARG A 176 -20.74 17.18 -6.67
N PHE A 177 -20.26 15.95 -6.78
CA PHE A 177 -20.34 15.16 -8.01
C PHE A 177 -21.39 14.06 -7.97
N ASP A 178 -21.79 13.66 -9.17
CA ASP A 178 -22.51 12.41 -9.44
C ASP A 178 -21.49 11.29 -9.75
N GLY A 179 -20.63 11.01 -8.76
CA GLY A 179 -19.52 10.08 -8.83
C GLY A 179 -18.56 10.26 -7.64
N ASP A 180 -17.76 9.24 -7.36
CA ASP A 180 -16.88 9.22 -6.20
C ASP A 180 -15.57 9.98 -6.46
N VAL A 181 -14.92 10.45 -5.39
CA VAL A 181 -13.57 11.04 -5.47
C VAL A 181 -12.61 10.36 -4.51
N SER A 182 -11.34 10.30 -4.88
CA SER A 182 -10.29 9.69 -4.07
C SER A 182 -8.96 10.44 -4.14
N ASP A 183 -8.03 10.07 -3.24
CA ASP A 183 -6.64 10.55 -3.17
C ASP A 183 -6.45 12.09 -3.25
N PRO A 184 -6.94 12.86 -2.27
CA PRO A 184 -6.75 14.31 -2.24
C PRO A 184 -5.28 14.68 -2.01
N GLN A 185 -4.77 15.62 -2.82
CA GLN A 185 -3.38 16.07 -2.82
C GLN A 185 -3.30 17.60 -2.97
N PRO A 186 -3.13 18.35 -1.88
CA PRO A 186 -2.92 19.80 -1.91
C PRO A 186 -1.67 20.18 -2.69
N SER A 187 -1.73 21.27 -3.46
CA SER A 187 -0.58 21.83 -4.15
C SER A 187 0.45 22.37 -3.15
N PRO A 188 1.75 22.42 -3.49
CA PRO A 188 2.79 22.94 -2.58
C PRO A 188 2.55 24.37 -2.09
N ASP A 189 1.89 25.20 -2.90
CA ASP A 189 1.53 26.58 -2.57
C ASP A 189 0.19 26.69 -1.81
N GLY A 190 -0.50 25.57 -1.58
CA GLY A 190 -1.77 25.49 -0.86
C GLY A 190 -2.98 26.06 -1.61
N ARG A 191 -2.83 26.47 -2.88
CA ARG A 191 -3.90 27.15 -3.64
C ARG A 191 -4.88 26.20 -4.32
N GLN A 192 -4.49 24.96 -4.57
CA GLN A 192 -5.30 23.96 -5.28
C GLN A 192 -5.21 22.61 -4.58
N VAL A 193 -6.18 21.74 -4.86
CA VAL A 193 -6.16 20.33 -4.47
C VAL A 193 -6.38 19.49 -5.70
N ALA A 194 -5.44 18.60 -6.00
CA ALA A 194 -5.61 17.56 -7.00
C ALA A 194 -6.30 16.34 -6.37
N PHE A 195 -7.08 15.61 -7.15
CA PHE A 195 -7.77 14.41 -6.70
C PHE A 195 -8.14 13.53 -7.91
N VAL A 196 -8.55 12.29 -7.65
CA VAL A 196 -9.09 11.38 -8.66
C VAL A 196 -10.61 11.46 -8.62
N TYR A 197 -11.26 11.56 -9.78
CA TYR A 197 -12.71 11.50 -9.94
C TYR A 197 -13.12 10.21 -10.66
N HIS A 198 -14.14 9.54 -10.13
CA HIS A 198 -14.73 8.30 -10.62
C HIS A 198 -16.19 8.56 -11.02
N PRO A 199 -16.46 8.99 -12.27
CA PRO A 199 -17.81 9.30 -12.74
C PRO A 199 -18.73 8.08 -12.67
N GLN A 200 -19.97 8.28 -12.18
CA GLN A 200 -20.95 7.20 -12.04
C GLN A 200 -21.45 6.66 -13.40
N ASP A 201 -21.42 7.48 -14.44
CA ASP A 201 -21.88 7.11 -15.78
C ASP A 201 -20.85 6.32 -16.60
N ASP A 202 -19.60 6.21 -16.12
CA ASP A 202 -18.50 5.50 -16.76
C ASP A 202 -17.51 4.96 -15.70
N LEU A 203 -17.87 3.83 -15.09
CA LEU A 203 -17.09 3.21 -14.01
C LEU A 203 -15.69 2.72 -14.46
N ASP A 204 -15.47 2.61 -15.76
CA ASP A 204 -14.19 2.23 -16.37
C ASP A 204 -13.29 3.45 -16.66
N ARG A 205 -13.65 4.65 -16.20
CA ARG A 205 -12.89 5.88 -16.40
C ARG A 205 -12.53 6.53 -15.09
N TRP A 206 -11.24 6.80 -14.86
CA TRP A 206 -10.77 7.58 -13.71
C TRP A 206 -10.02 8.82 -14.19
N GLU A 207 -10.33 9.97 -13.60
CA GLU A 207 -9.87 11.27 -14.07
C GLU A 207 -9.02 11.99 -13.02
N ILE A 208 -7.94 12.64 -13.45
CA ILE A 208 -7.23 13.59 -12.59
C ILE A 208 -7.91 14.95 -12.69
N CYS A 209 -8.33 15.48 -11.54
CA CYS A 209 -8.98 16.78 -11.43
C CYS A 209 -8.21 17.70 -10.49
N VAL A 210 -8.41 19.01 -10.63
CA VAL A 210 -7.96 20.01 -9.65
C VAL A 210 -9.08 20.98 -9.30
N VAL A 211 -9.15 21.38 -8.04
CA VAL A 211 -10.09 22.40 -7.53
C VAL A 211 -9.33 23.48 -6.75
N PRO A 212 -9.74 24.77 -6.83
CA PRO A 212 -9.19 25.78 -5.93
C PRO A 212 -9.43 25.43 -4.46
N ALA A 213 -8.45 25.69 -3.60
CA ALA A 213 -8.53 25.39 -2.16
C ALA A 213 -9.69 26.15 -1.48
N GLU A 214 -10.02 27.34 -1.96
CA GLU A 214 -11.15 28.14 -1.48
C GLU A 214 -12.52 27.71 -2.04
N GLY A 215 -12.55 26.62 -2.82
CA GLY A 215 -13.70 26.20 -3.60
C GLY A 215 -13.84 26.98 -4.91
N GLY A 216 -14.68 26.47 -5.81
CA GLY A 216 -14.90 27.06 -7.13
C GLY A 216 -15.08 25.99 -8.19
N GLU A 217 -14.81 26.37 -9.45
CA GLU A 217 -14.92 25.47 -10.60
C GLU A 217 -13.82 24.40 -10.56
N VAL A 218 -14.20 23.15 -10.78
CA VAL A 218 -13.26 22.04 -10.94
C VAL A 218 -12.76 22.01 -12.37
N ARG A 219 -11.44 21.84 -12.52
CA ARG A 219 -10.80 21.61 -13.82
C ARG A 219 -10.44 20.14 -13.96
N HIS A 220 -11.07 19.49 -14.94
CA HIS A 220 -10.75 18.13 -15.37
C HIS A 220 -9.48 18.18 -16.24
N LEU A 221 -8.42 17.49 -15.81
CA LEU A 221 -7.13 17.48 -16.51
C LEU A 221 -6.98 16.29 -17.45
N THR A 222 -7.66 15.19 -17.14
CA THR A 222 -7.74 13.99 -17.97
C THR A 222 -9.18 13.49 -18.07
N GLY A 223 -9.41 12.29 -18.63
CA GLY A 223 -10.76 11.71 -18.77
C GLY A 223 -11.01 11.01 -20.10
N ALA A 224 -10.04 10.24 -20.59
CA ALA A 224 -10.28 9.36 -21.72
C ALA A 224 -11.09 8.13 -21.28
N ALA A 225 -12.08 7.71 -22.07
CA ALA A 225 -12.89 6.53 -21.77
C ALA A 225 -12.04 5.26 -21.70
N GLY A 226 -12.34 4.36 -20.74
CA GLY A 226 -11.60 3.12 -20.51
C GLY A 226 -10.16 3.32 -20.00
N VAL A 227 -9.81 4.54 -19.58
CA VAL A 227 -8.50 4.87 -19.01
C VAL A 227 -8.63 5.15 -17.52
N TRP A 228 -7.73 4.55 -16.75
CA TRP A 228 -7.62 4.76 -15.31
C TRP A 228 -6.41 5.62 -15.03
N ASP A 229 -6.64 6.91 -14.79
CA ASP A 229 -5.61 7.82 -14.28
C ASP A 229 -5.71 7.92 -12.75
N SER A 230 -4.60 7.73 -12.03
CA SER A 230 -4.61 7.68 -10.56
C SER A 230 -3.32 8.20 -9.92
N GLN A 231 -3.30 8.25 -8.58
CA GLN A 231 -2.13 8.64 -7.78
C GLN A 231 -1.52 10.02 -8.17
N PRO A 232 -2.30 11.11 -8.29
CA PRO A 232 -1.75 12.40 -8.68
C PRO A 232 -0.73 12.91 -7.66
N ARG A 233 0.43 13.40 -8.09
CA ARG A 233 1.45 14.00 -7.22
C ARG A 233 2.00 15.26 -7.85
N TRP A 234 1.85 16.38 -7.17
CA TRP A 234 2.44 17.65 -7.58
C TRP A 234 3.97 17.56 -7.62
N SER A 235 4.57 18.14 -8.65
CA SER A 235 5.98 18.50 -8.61
C SER A 235 6.23 19.50 -7.47
N PRO A 236 7.42 19.53 -6.84
CA PRO A 236 7.69 20.42 -5.72
C PRO A 236 7.53 21.93 -6.02
N ASP A 237 7.60 22.32 -7.29
CA ASP A 237 7.37 23.70 -7.75
C ASP A 237 5.90 24.00 -8.09
N GLY A 238 5.01 23.00 -8.02
CA GLY A 238 3.57 23.13 -8.28
C GLY A 238 3.17 23.29 -9.75
N THR A 239 4.10 23.13 -10.70
CA THR A 239 3.82 23.39 -12.13
C THR A 239 3.34 22.15 -12.90
N THR A 240 3.62 20.97 -12.38
CA THR A 240 3.39 19.68 -13.04
C THR A 240 2.69 18.71 -12.09
N ILE A 241 1.83 17.86 -12.62
CA ILE A 241 1.26 16.72 -11.89
C ILE A 241 1.79 15.44 -12.53
N ALA A 242 2.48 14.61 -11.75
CA ALA A 242 2.78 13.23 -12.13
C ALA A 242 1.66 12.31 -11.66
N PHE A 243 1.31 11.29 -12.43
CA PHE A 243 0.23 10.35 -12.13
C PHE A 243 0.48 9.02 -12.87
N THR A 244 -0.14 7.94 -12.40
CA THR A 244 -0.11 6.65 -13.11
C THR A 244 -1.29 6.54 -14.07
N SER A 245 -1.10 5.89 -15.22
CA SER A 245 -2.15 5.65 -16.20
C SER A 245 -1.98 4.32 -16.92
N ASN A 246 -3.07 3.61 -17.14
CA ASN A 246 -3.10 2.35 -17.91
C ASN A 246 -3.19 2.53 -19.43
N ARG A 247 -3.18 3.78 -19.95
CA ARG A 247 -3.49 4.10 -21.35
C ARG A 247 -2.58 3.47 -22.41
N SER A 248 -1.40 2.99 -22.02
CA SER A 248 -0.47 2.27 -22.90
C SER A 248 -0.75 0.75 -22.97
N GLY A 249 -1.67 0.25 -22.16
CA GLY A 249 -1.86 -1.18 -21.88
C GLY A 249 -1.06 -1.68 -20.66
N TRP A 250 -0.30 -0.81 -20.01
CA TRP A 250 0.40 -1.04 -18.74
C TRP A 250 0.20 0.17 -17.83
N VAL A 251 0.28 -0.01 -16.51
CA VAL A 251 0.23 1.10 -15.57
C VAL A 251 1.57 1.84 -15.60
N GLU A 252 1.60 3.00 -16.25
CA GLU A 252 2.82 3.76 -16.50
C GLU A 252 2.77 5.15 -15.88
N LEU A 253 3.93 5.76 -15.63
CA LEU A 253 4.03 7.12 -15.13
C LEU A 253 3.87 8.13 -16.28
N TYR A 254 3.00 9.12 -16.06
CA TYR A 254 2.80 10.27 -16.93
C TYR A 254 3.03 11.58 -16.15
N MET A 255 3.37 12.63 -16.88
CA MET A 255 3.47 14.00 -16.34
C MET A 255 2.63 14.94 -17.19
N LEU A 256 1.83 15.78 -16.52
CA LEU A 256 1.03 16.84 -17.13
C LEU A 256 1.48 18.21 -16.62
N THR A 257 1.89 19.08 -17.54
CA THR A 257 2.24 20.48 -17.24
C THR A 257 0.99 21.34 -17.25
N LEU A 258 0.68 21.99 -16.13
CA LEU A 258 -0.64 22.62 -15.91
C LEU A 258 -0.91 23.86 -16.75
N ALA A 259 0.14 24.58 -17.14
CA ALA A 259 0.02 25.81 -17.92
C ALA A 259 -0.22 25.54 -19.41
N SER A 260 0.43 24.52 -19.97
CA SER A 260 0.33 24.17 -21.39
C SER A 260 -0.68 23.05 -21.67
N GLY A 261 -1.00 22.23 -20.67
CA GLY A 261 -1.71 20.96 -20.88
C GLY A 261 -0.84 19.88 -21.55
N GLU A 262 0.48 20.12 -21.66
CA GLU A 262 1.39 19.14 -22.24
C GLU A 262 1.42 17.87 -21.39
N LEU A 263 1.15 16.75 -22.04
CA LEU A 263 1.14 15.42 -21.45
C LEU A 263 2.33 14.64 -22.00
N ARG A 264 3.15 14.12 -21.09
CA ARG A 264 4.35 13.34 -21.41
C ARG A 264 4.31 11.98 -20.72
N GLN A 265 4.42 10.91 -21.51
CA GLN A 265 4.70 9.57 -20.99
C GLN A 265 6.14 9.51 -20.50
N VAL A 266 6.35 9.01 -19.28
CA VAL A 266 7.66 8.97 -18.62
C VAL A 266 8.27 7.58 -18.67
N THR A 267 7.44 6.55 -18.48
CA THR A 267 7.83 5.14 -18.51
C THR A 267 7.05 4.39 -19.60
N SER A 268 7.66 3.34 -20.15
CA SER A 268 7.12 2.59 -21.31
C SER A 268 7.55 1.10 -21.29
N GLY A 269 7.69 0.54 -20.10
CA GLY A 269 8.08 -0.86 -19.90
C GLY A 269 6.86 -1.80 -19.91
N ALA A 270 7.06 -3.07 -20.27
CA ALA A 270 6.04 -4.09 -20.07
C ALA A 270 5.94 -4.49 -18.58
N ALA A 271 5.62 -3.52 -17.72
CA ALA A 271 5.56 -3.64 -16.27
C ALA A 271 4.80 -2.49 -15.63
N ASP A 272 4.15 -2.77 -14.50
CA ASP A 272 3.28 -1.81 -13.82
C ASP A 272 4.06 -0.97 -12.79
N VAL A 273 3.92 0.35 -12.85
CA VAL A 273 4.35 1.27 -11.79
C VAL A 273 3.34 1.19 -10.65
N THR A 274 3.75 0.64 -9.51
CA THR A 274 2.86 0.40 -8.35
C THR A 274 2.93 1.51 -7.29
N GLY A 275 3.94 2.38 -7.36
CA GLY A 275 4.04 3.55 -6.50
C GLY A 275 5.24 4.43 -6.86
N PHE A 276 5.19 5.71 -6.52
CA PHE A 276 6.27 6.65 -6.84
C PHE A 276 6.28 7.87 -5.92
N ALA A 277 7.43 8.55 -5.87
CA ALA A 277 7.58 9.80 -5.13
C ALA A 277 8.62 10.75 -5.73
N TRP A 278 8.30 12.04 -5.70
CA TRP A 278 9.23 13.12 -6.05
C TRP A 278 10.31 13.29 -4.98
N SER A 279 11.56 13.46 -5.43
CA SER A 279 12.62 13.95 -4.55
C SER A 279 12.36 15.41 -4.14
N PRO A 280 12.78 15.83 -2.94
CA PRO A 280 12.83 17.24 -2.59
C PRO A 280 13.56 18.05 -3.66
N GLY A 281 12.90 19.09 -4.19
CA GLY A 281 13.41 19.92 -5.28
C GLY A 281 13.21 19.39 -6.71
N GLY A 282 12.56 18.23 -6.89
CA GLY A 282 11.92 17.85 -8.16
C GLY A 282 12.83 17.35 -9.28
N ARG A 283 14.13 17.15 -9.03
CA ARG A 283 15.08 16.70 -10.06
C ARG A 283 15.04 15.19 -10.32
N ARG A 284 14.68 14.41 -9.30
CA ARG A 284 14.59 12.95 -9.32
C ARG A 284 13.22 12.46 -8.87
N MET A 285 12.86 11.26 -9.27
CA MET A 285 11.77 10.48 -8.67
C MET A 285 12.24 9.07 -8.36
N VAL A 286 11.65 8.46 -7.34
CA VAL A 286 11.76 7.01 -7.11
C VAL A 286 10.45 6.35 -7.50
N MET A 287 10.51 5.14 -8.04
CA MET A 287 9.35 4.34 -8.44
C MET A 287 9.53 2.90 -7.98
N ALA A 288 8.44 2.25 -7.59
CA ALA A 288 8.32 0.81 -7.47
C ALA A 288 7.69 0.28 -8.77
N ILE A 289 8.34 -0.70 -9.40
CA ILE A 289 7.93 -1.27 -10.70
C ILE A 289 7.77 -2.78 -10.55
N ASN A 290 6.56 -3.28 -10.77
CA ASN A 290 6.21 -4.69 -10.68
C ASN A 290 6.59 -5.44 -11.97
N HIS A 291 7.50 -6.41 -11.83
CA HIS A 291 7.80 -7.43 -12.82
C HIS A 291 7.52 -8.81 -12.24
N ASN A 292 6.56 -9.54 -12.81
CA ASN A 292 6.27 -10.94 -12.47
C ASN A 292 6.02 -11.16 -10.96
N GLY A 293 5.26 -10.24 -10.36
CA GLY A 293 4.91 -10.27 -8.94
C GLY A 293 6.00 -9.73 -8.01
N ALA A 294 7.12 -9.20 -8.49
CA ALA A 294 8.12 -8.52 -7.65
C ALA A 294 8.22 -7.03 -8.00
N ALA A 295 8.20 -6.17 -6.99
CA ALA A 295 8.28 -4.73 -7.17
C ALA A 295 9.69 -4.21 -6.86
N ASP A 296 10.45 -3.84 -7.89
CA ASP A 296 11.81 -3.31 -7.80
C ASP A 296 11.82 -1.77 -7.70
N LEU A 297 12.78 -1.21 -6.97
CA LEU A 297 12.96 0.24 -6.89
C LEU A 297 13.82 0.75 -8.03
N HIS A 298 13.34 1.80 -8.68
CA HIS A 298 14.03 2.50 -9.75
C HIS A 298 14.12 4.00 -9.47
N LEU A 299 15.20 4.63 -9.94
CA LEU A 299 15.45 6.05 -9.84
C LEU A 299 15.36 6.70 -11.23
N LEU A 300 14.48 7.68 -11.36
CA LEU A 300 14.27 8.48 -12.57
C LEU A 300 14.95 9.84 -12.43
N GLN A 301 15.71 10.24 -13.45
CA GLN A 301 16.13 11.63 -13.66
C GLN A 301 15.08 12.36 -14.51
N VAL A 302 14.43 13.36 -13.92
CA VAL A 302 13.21 13.96 -14.50
C VAL A 302 13.49 14.67 -15.82
N ALA A 303 14.60 15.41 -15.89
CA ALA A 303 14.93 16.23 -17.06
C ALA A 303 15.34 15.40 -18.29
N SER A 304 16.06 14.29 -18.09
CA SER A 304 16.51 13.42 -19.19
C SER A 304 15.56 12.28 -19.49
N GLY A 305 14.66 11.93 -18.55
CA GLY A 305 13.87 10.70 -18.61
C GLY A 305 14.69 9.43 -18.33
N GLU A 306 15.95 9.56 -17.89
CA GLU A 306 16.80 8.40 -17.63
C GLU A 306 16.30 7.63 -16.41
N LEU A 307 15.96 6.35 -16.61
CA LEU A 307 15.51 5.43 -15.58
C LEU A 307 16.59 4.39 -15.28
N LYS A 308 16.96 4.22 -14.01
CA LYS A 308 17.96 3.24 -13.57
C LYS A 308 17.44 2.40 -12.41
N PRO A 309 17.75 1.09 -12.34
CA PRO A 309 17.52 0.31 -11.15
C PRO A 309 18.26 0.92 -9.96
N LEU A 310 17.56 1.12 -8.85
CA LEU A 310 18.13 1.50 -7.55
C LEU A 310 18.33 0.26 -6.70
N ARG A 311 17.33 -0.62 -6.66
CA ARG A 311 17.38 -1.86 -5.89
C ARG A 311 16.46 -2.91 -6.50
N ALA A 312 17.05 -4.02 -6.92
CA ALA A 312 16.32 -5.22 -7.29
C ALA A 312 16.40 -6.23 -6.15
N ALA A 313 15.24 -6.68 -5.66
CA ALA A 313 15.15 -7.69 -4.62
C ALA A 313 13.96 -8.61 -4.90
N ALA A 314 14.08 -9.91 -4.58
CA ALA A 314 13.02 -10.89 -4.76
C ALA A 314 11.89 -10.69 -3.74
N GLY A 315 11.18 -9.58 -3.86
CA GLY A 315 10.19 -9.12 -2.89
C GLY A 315 9.31 -8.00 -3.45
N TRP A 316 8.64 -7.30 -2.55
CA TRP A 316 7.73 -6.22 -2.87
C TRP A 316 8.13 -4.94 -2.15
N HIS A 317 8.60 -3.92 -2.88
CA HIS A 317 8.77 -2.58 -2.33
C HIS A 317 7.50 -1.74 -2.56
N SER A 318 7.06 -1.01 -1.54
CA SER A 318 5.91 -0.10 -1.66
C SER A 318 6.12 1.20 -0.88
N LEU A 319 5.24 2.18 -1.15
CA LEU A 319 5.16 3.47 -0.47
C LEU A 319 6.50 4.21 -0.30
N PRO A 320 7.31 4.41 -1.36
CA PRO A 320 8.60 5.04 -1.21
C PRO A 320 8.47 6.53 -0.82
N GLN A 321 9.26 6.98 0.16
CA GLN A 321 9.26 8.37 0.65
C GLN A 321 10.69 8.88 0.80
N TRP A 322 10.92 10.11 0.35
CA TRP A 322 12.24 10.72 0.36
C TRP A 322 12.57 11.34 1.71
N SER A 323 13.82 11.16 2.14
CA SER A 323 14.39 12.00 3.19
C SER A 323 14.47 13.47 2.76
N PRO A 324 14.35 14.43 3.69
CA PRO A 324 14.48 15.85 3.37
C PRO A 324 15.84 16.22 2.75
N ASP A 325 16.90 15.53 3.16
CA ASP A 325 18.27 15.71 2.63
C ASP A 325 18.50 15.05 1.25
N ARG A 326 17.55 14.21 0.79
CA ARG A 326 17.55 13.48 -0.49
C ARG A 326 18.60 12.38 -0.61
N HIS A 327 19.23 11.98 0.48
CA HIS A 327 20.27 10.96 0.46
C HIS A 327 19.73 9.54 0.64
N TRP A 328 18.55 9.39 1.23
CA TRP A 328 17.95 8.09 1.49
C TRP A 328 16.42 8.13 1.35
N LEU A 329 15.80 6.95 1.38
CA LEU A 329 14.36 6.75 1.31
C LEU A 329 13.90 5.91 2.49
N THR A 330 12.65 6.07 2.92
CA THR A 330 11.92 4.96 3.55
C THR A 330 11.05 4.26 2.52
N VAL A 331 10.91 2.94 2.67
CA VAL A 331 10.03 2.09 1.86
C VAL A 331 9.43 1.03 2.78
N GLU A 332 8.26 0.50 2.44
CA GLU A 332 7.86 -0.80 2.99
C GLU A 332 8.45 -1.88 2.11
N PHE A 333 8.94 -2.95 2.73
CA PHE A 333 9.50 -4.07 2.01
C PHE A 333 9.20 -5.38 2.71
N GLU A 334 8.84 -6.36 1.89
CA GLU A 334 8.58 -7.73 2.29
C GLU A 334 9.01 -8.71 1.20
N THR A 335 9.10 -9.97 1.58
CA THR A 335 9.28 -11.10 0.66
C THR A 335 8.35 -12.23 1.13
N PRO A 336 8.17 -13.30 0.36
CA PRO A 336 7.44 -14.47 0.84
C PRO A 336 7.97 -15.03 2.17
N ALA A 337 9.25 -14.85 2.50
CA ALA A 337 9.87 -15.31 3.74
C ALA A 337 10.27 -14.19 4.73
N ILE A 338 9.97 -12.93 4.45
CA ILE A 338 10.28 -11.78 5.32
C ILE A 338 9.01 -10.95 5.45
N LEU A 339 8.55 -10.74 6.68
CA LEU A 339 7.32 -10.00 6.94
C LEU A 339 7.45 -8.53 6.52
N PRO A 340 6.32 -7.86 6.25
CA PRO A 340 6.25 -6.41 6.10
C PRO A 340 6.99 -5.67 7.22
N ASP A 341 7.99 -4.91 6.80
CA ASP A 341 8.74 -3.99 7.65
C ASP A 341 9.03 -2.70 6.87
N ILE A 342 9.42 -1.65 7.58
CA ILE A 342 9.84 -0.37 7.01
C ILE A 342 11.35 -0.40 6.91
N TRP A 343 11.88 -0.10 5.73
CA TRP A 343 13.30 -0.12 5.43
C TRP A 343 13.79 1.26 5.06
N ARG A 344 15.04 1.55 5.39
CA ARG A 344 15.78 2.70 4.87
C ARG A 344 16.65 2.26 3.72
N VAL A 345 16.59 2.97 2.59
CA VAL A 345 17.37 2.69 1.37
C VAL A 345 18.24 3.89 1.01
N ASP A 346 19.54 3.68 0.82
CA ASP A 346 20.45 4.73 0.31
C ASP A 346 20.19 5.00 -1.18
N THR A 347 20.02 6.27 -1.55
CA THR A 347 19.62 6.66 -2.92
C THR A 347 20.76 6.60 -3.94
N THR A 348 22.00 6.36 -3.48
CA THR A 348 23.20 6.26 -4.32
C THR A 348 23.63 4.81 -4.47
N THR A 349 23.67 4.07 -3.35
CA THR A 349 24.18 2.68 -3.34
C THR A 349 23.08 1.63 -3.49
N GLY A 350 21.82 1.96 -3.16
CA GLY A 350 20.73 0.98 -3.08
C GLY A 350 20.83 0.04 -1.87
N GLU A 351 21.77 0.29 -0.97
CA GLU A 351 21.91 -0.46 0.28
C GLU A 351 20.68 -0.20 1.17
N ALA A 352 20.14 -1.26 1.77
CA ALA A 352 18.92 -1.20 2.55
C ALA A 352 19.06 -1.90 3.91
N HIS A 353 18.45 -1.33 4.95
CA HIS A 353 18.36 -1.95 6.28
C HIS A 353 16.98 -1.73 6.91
N PRO A 354 16.46 -2.71 7.67
CA PRO A 354 15.17 -2.58 8.34
C PRO A 354 15.25 -1.54 9.48
N LEU A 355 14.13 -0.87 9.74
CA LEU A 355 14.02 0.17 10.77
C LEU A 355 13.26 -0.28 12.02
N THR A 356 12.28 -1.18 11.89
CA THR A 356 11.43 -1.54 13.03
C THR A 356 11.77 -2.90 13.62
N GLY A 357 12.27 -3.84 12.80
CA GLY A 357 12.58 -5.20 13.25
C GLY A 357 11.32 -5.94 13.68
N SER A 358 10.24 -5.79 12.90
CA SER A 358 8.88 -6.22 13.27
C SER A 358 8.71 -7.74 13.34
N THR A 359 9.61 -8.50 12.72
CA THR A 359 9.51 -9.96 12.62
C THR A 359 9.91 -10.64 13.94
N PRO A 360 9.03 -11.45 14.57
CA PRO A 360 9.38 -12.19 15.77
C PRO A 360 10.49 -13.23 15.52
N PRO A 361 11.47 -13.42 16.43
CA PRO A 361 12.53 -14.42 16.26
C PRO A 361 12.03 -15.85 16.02
N ALA A 362 10.92 -16.24 16.66
CA ALA A 362 10.30 -17.55 16.45
C ALA A 362 9.82 -17.76 15.01
N LEU A 363 9.35 -16.68 14.35
CA LEU A 363 8.91 -16.73 12.97
C LEU A 363 10.11 -16.73 12.01
N MET A 364 11.18 -16.00 12.32
CA MET A 364 12.44 -16.09 11.55
C MET A 364 13.00 -17.52 11.54
N ALA A 365 12.82 -18.26 12.63
CA ALA A 365 13.23 -19.66 12.75
C ALA A 365 12.25 -20.66 12.11
N ALA A 366 11.14 -20.22 11.52
CA ALA A 366 10.07 -21.09 11.02
C ALA A 366 10.39 -21.82 9.70
N GLY A 367 11.55 -21.54 9.08
CA GLY A 367 11.98 -22.20 7.85
C GLY A 367 11.06 -21.88 6.66
N MET A 368 10.63 -20.62 6.56
CA MET A 368 9.82 -20.13 5.44
C MET A 368 10.54 -20.33 4.11
N VAL A 369 9.78 -20.61 3.06
CA VAL A 369 10.32 -20.90 1.73
C VAL A 369 10.09 -19.75 0.77
N GLU A 370 11.05 -19.54 -0.13
CA GLU A 370 10.83 -18.69 -1.30
C GLU A 370 10.14 -19.48 -2.41
N PRO A 371 9.10 -18.94 -3.07
CA PRO A 371 8.46 -19.58 -4.19
C PRO A 371 9.30 -19.44 -5.46
N GLU A 372 9.18 -20.45 -6.33
CA GLU A 372 9.64 -20.34 -7.71
C GLU A 372 8.61 -19.59 -8.53
N PHE A 373 9.02 -18.57 -9.29
CA PHE A 373 8.17 -18.07 -10.37
C PHE A 373 8.13 -19.11 -11.48
N THR A 374 6.93 -19.47 -11.91
CA THR A 374 6.70 -20.48 -12.93
C THR A 374 5.64 -20.00 -13.92
N THR A 375 5.57 -20.67 -15.06
CA THR A 375 4.51 -20.49 -16.04
C THR A 375 3.96 -21.86 -16.45
N PHE A 376 2.69 -21.90 -16.81
CA PHE A 376 2.04 -23.10 -17.31
C PHE A 376 1.12 -22.77 -18.49
N ILE A 377 0.93 -23.73 -19.39
CA ILE A 377 0.08 -23.57 -20.57
C ILE A 377 -1.33 -24.02 -20.22
N SER A 378 -2.28 -23.09 -20.36
CA SER A 378 -3.73 -23.32 -20.23
C SER A 378 -4.27 -24.15 -21.40
N SER A 379 -5.48 -24.68 -21.27
CA SER A 379 -6.14 -25.49 -22.31
C SER A 379 -6.37 -24.76 -23.64
N ASP A 380 -6.35 -23.43 -23.61
CA ASP A 380 -6.46 -22.54 -24.77
C ASP A 380 -5.09 -21.99 -25.22
N GLU A 381 -4.01 -22.67 -24.86
CA GLU A 381 -2.62 -22.33 -25.20
C GLU A 381 -2.09 -21.03 -24.57
N ALA A 382 -2.89 -20.34 -23.74
CA ALA A 382 -2.44 -19.16 -23.00
C ALA A 382 -1.40 -19.54 -21.94
N THR A 383 -0.32 -18.76 -21.86
CA THR A 383 0.70 -18.89 -20.81
C THR A 383 0.21 -18.18 -19.55
N ILE A 384 0.09 -18.92 -18.44
CA ILE A 384 -0.37 -18.40 -17.16
C ILE A 384 0.80 -18.35 -16.18
N PRO A 385 1.14 -17.17 -15.63
CA PRO A 385 2.16 -17.02 -14.61
C PRO A 385 1.67 -17.51 -13.24
N GLY A 386 2.60 -17.81 -12.34
CA GLY A 386 2.27 -18.13 -10.96
C GLY A 386 3.50 -18.33 -10.09
N LEU A 387 3.24 -18.46 -8.79
CA LEU A 387 4.23 -18.76 -7.77
C LEU A 387 4.05 -20.20 -7.29
N LEU A 388 5.13 -20.96 -7.23
CA LEU A 388 5.13 -22.34 -6.76
C LEU A 388 5.98 -22.46 -5.50
N PHE A 389 5.30 -22.64 -4.38
CA PHE A 389 5.94 -22.94 -3.10
C PHE A 389 6.10 -24.45 -2.96
N ARG A 390 7.31 -24.91 -2.63
CA ARG A 390 7.61 -26.34 -2.47
C ARG A 390 8.15 -26.62 -1.06
N PRO A 391 7.64 -27.66 -0.38
CA PRO A 391 8.27 -28.16 0.84
C PRO A 391 9.73 -28.55 0.55
N PRO A 392 10.71 -28.20 1.40
CA PRO A 392 12.12 -28.53 1.15
C PRO A 392 12.40 -30.03 0.99
N ALA A 393 11.57 -30.89 1.59
CA ALA A 393 11.69 -32.35 1.50
C ALA A 393 11.08 -32.96 0.22
N ALA A 394 10.31 -32.18 -0.55
CA ALA A 394 9.64 -32.67 -1.74
C ALA A 394 10.64 -32.85 -2.90
N SER A 395 10.55 -33.98 -3.60
CA SER A 395 11.36 -34.27 -4.79
C SER A 395 10.60 -35.17 -5.76
N PRO A 396 11.07 -35.36 -7.01
CA PRO A 396 10.46 -36.32 -7.92
C PRO A 396 10.41 -37.76 -7.37
N ALA A 397 11.37 -38.14 -6.52
CA ALA A 397 11.41 -39.46 -5.87
C ALA A 397 10.55 -39.54 -4.60
N ALA A 398 10.16 -38.40 -4.04
CA ALA A 398 9.33 -38.27 -2.85
C ALA A 398 8.30 -37.13 -3.07
N PRO A 399 7.25 -37.39 -3.88
CA PRO A 399 6.26 -36.37 -4.21
C PRO A 399 5.45 -35.97 -2.98
N CYS A 400 4.92 -34.75 -3.00
CA CYS A 400 4.03 -34.22 -1.98
C CYS A 400 2.65 -33.87 -2.58
N PRO A 401 1.57 -33.87 -1.78
CA PRO A 401 0.29 -33.35 -2.23
C PRO A 401 0.39 -31.86 -2.58
N ALA A 402 -0.37 -31.42 -3.58
CA ALA A 402 -0.39 -30.01 -4.00
C ALA A 402 -1.76 -29.37 -3.71
N ILE A 403 -1.74 -28.07 -3.41
CA ILE A 403 -2.91 -27.20 -3.27
C ILE A 403 -2.80 -26.13 -4.35
N VAL A 404 -3.88 -25.94 -5.12
CA VAL A 404 -4.02 -24.78 -6.01
C VAL A 404 -4.72 -23.68 -5.22
N TYR A 405 -4.10 -22.51 -5.18
CA TYR A 405 -4.49 -21.40 -4.33
C TYR A 405 -4.75 -20.15 -5.17
N PRO A 406 -5.91 -20.03 -5.84
CA PRO A 406 -6.24 -18.84 -6.61
C PRO A 406 -6.48 -17.63 -5.69
N HIS A 407 -5.94 -16.47 -6.04
CA HIS A 407 -6.19 -15.22 -5.31
C HIS A 407 -7.64 -14.74 -5.49
N GLY A 408 -8.11 -13.92 -4.54
CA GLY A 408 -9.39 -13.19 -4.65
C GLY A 408 -9.32 -12.05 -5.66
N GLY A 409 -10.40 -11.28 -5.79
CA GLY A 409 -10.50 -10.21 -6.79
C GLY A 409 -11.73 -10.37 -7.68
N PRO A 410 -11.59 -10.41 -9.01
CA PRO A 410 -10.55 -11.15 -9.76
C PRO A 410 -9.37 -10.30 -10.29
N THR A 411 -9.45 -8.98 -10.15
CA THR A 411 -8.41 -8.02 -10.59
C THR A 411 -7.43 -7.75 -9.45
N ASP A 412 -6.56 -8.72 -9.20
CA ASP A 412 -5.49 -8.70 -8.19
C ASP A 412 -4.35 -9.62 -8.66
N GLU A 413 -3.34 -9.87 -7.86
CA GLU A 413 -2.33 -10.89 -8.16
C GLU A 413 -1.90 -11.66 -6.91
N HIS A 414 -1.12 -12.72 -7.13
CA HIS A 414 -0.16 -13.22 -6.17
C HIS A 414 1.20 -12.62 -6.53
N GLY A 415 1.69 -11.75 -5.65
CA GLY A 415 3.04 -11.22 -5.70
C GLY A 415 3.99 -11.96 -4.76
N ARG A 416 5.27 -11.62 -4.85
CA ARG A 416 6.35 -12.03 -3.95
C ARG A 416 6.34 -11.17 -2.68
N TYR A 417 5.18 -11.08 -2.06
CA TYR A 417 5.00 -10.54 -0.72
C TYR A 417 4.72 -11.69 0.25
N PHE A 418 4.67 -11.37 1.55
CA PHE A 418 4.50 -12.35 2.60
C PHE A 418 3.10 -12.97 2.57
N ASP A 419 3.03 -14.30 2.47
CA ASP A 419 1.77 -15.05 2.56
C ASP A 419 1.86 -16.12 3.65
N MET A 420 1.30 -15.80 4.82
CA MET A 420 1.28 -16.71 5.98
C MET A 420 0.54 -18.02 5.69
N VAL A 421 -0.51 -18.00 4.86
CA VAL A 421 -1.31 -19.19 4.55
C VAL A 421 -0.49 -20.14 3.67
N ALA A 422 0.16 -19.62 2.63
CA ALA A 422 1.03 -20.40 1.76
C ALA A 422 2.19 -21.01 2.57
N GLN A 423 2.88 -20.21 3.40
CA GLN A 423 3.98 -20.70 4.25
C GLN A 423 3.53 -21.82 5.19
N TRP A 424 2.36 -21.67 5.81
CA TRP A 424 1.81 -22.68 6.71
C TRP A 424 1.44 -23.99 5.99
N LEU A 425 0.84 -23.90 4.81
CA LEU A 425 0.52 -25.08 3.99
C LEU A 425 1.80 -25.82 3.57
N VAL A 426 2.84 -25.07 3.21
CA VAL A 426 4.15 -25.64 2.85
C VAL A 426 4.79 -26.34 4.05
N ALA A 427 4.77 -25.72 5.23
CA ALA A 427 5.27 -26.33 6.44
C ALA A 427 4.55 -27.67 6.74
N LYS A 428 3.25 -27.76 6.45
CA LYS A 428 2.47 -29.00 6.55
C LYS A 428 2.79 -30.05 5.49
N GLY A 429 3.72 -29.77 4.58
CA GLY A 429 4.17 -30.67 3.53
C GLY A 429 3.33 -30.63 2.26
N TYR A 430 2.57 -29.56 2.01
CA TYR A 430 1.88 -29.35 0.74
C TYR A 430 2.73 -28.48 -0.19
N ALA A 431 2.82 -28.83 -1.47
CA ALA A 431 3.15 -27.82 -2.48
C ALA A 431 1.97 -26.86 -2.63
N VAL A 432 2.24 -25.56 -2.82
CA VAL A 432 1.21 -24.55 -3.09
C VAL A 432 1.50 -23.91 -4.42
N LEU A 433 0.59 -24.10 -5.39
CA LEU A 433 0.60 -23.39 -6.65
C LEU A 433 -0.37 -22.20 -6.53
N ALA A 434 0.16 -21.00 -6.60
CA ALA A 434 -0.55 -19.73 -6.54
C ALA A 434 -0.57 -19.10 -7.95
N PRO A 435 -1.58 -19.43 -8.78
CA PRO A 435 -1.64 -18.96 -10.15
C PRO A 435 -2.12 -17.50 -10.23
N ASN A 436 -1.52 -16.75 -11.15
CA ASN A 436 -1.99 -15.45 -11.62
C ASN A 436 -2.77 -15.66 -12.90
N TYR A 437 -4.01 -16.14 -12.72
CA TYR A 437 -4.91 -16.50 -13.79
C TYR A 437 -5.25 -15.27 -14.66
N ARG A 438 -5.82 -15.49 -15.85
CA ARG A 438 -6.40 -14.41 -16.66
C ARG A 438 -7.29 -13.52 -15.78
N GLY A 439 -7.22 -12.20 -15.87
CA GLY A 439 -7.84 -11.33 -14.87
C GLY A 439 -6.85 -10.66 -13.92
N SER A 440 -5.71 -11.30 -13.65
CA SER A 440 -4.73 -10.77 -12.72
C SER A 440 -4.08 -9.46 -13.18
N THR A 441 -3.69 -8.62 -12.23
CA THR A 441 -2.87 -7.42 -12.45
C THR A 441 -1.38 -7.78 -12.60
N GLY A 442 -0.52 -6.83 -13.01
CA GLY A 442 0.93 -7.05 -13.11
C GLY A 442 1.41 -7.70 -14.42
N TYR A 443 0.49 -8.10 -15.31
CA TYR A 443 0.76 -8.77 -16.59
C TYR A 443 0.17 -8.03 -17.80
N GLY A 444 -0.15 -6.74 -17.61
CA GLY A 444 -0.70 -5.86 -18.63
C GLY A 444 -2.22 -5.97 -18.79
N LEU A 445 -2.80 -4.92 -19.35
CA LEU A 445 -4.25 -4.72 -19.42
C LEU A 445 -4.95 -5.82 -20.22
N ALA A 446 -4.29 -6.39 -21.23
CA ALA A 446 -4.85 -7.49 -22.01
C ALA A 446 -5.04 -8.77 -21.17
N HIS A 447 -4.09 -9.10 -20.29
CA HIS A 447 -4.21 -10.22 -19.37
C HIS A 447 -5.27 -9.94 -18.30
N GLN A 448 -5.28 -8.71 -17.76
CA GLN A 448 -6.23 -8.26 -16.76
C GLN A 448 -7.68 -8.26 -17.28
N HIS A 449 -7.92 -7.80 -18.52
CA HIS A 449 -9.27 -7.71 -19.09
C HIS A 449 -9.77 -9.04 -19.67
N ALA A 450 -8.97 -10.09 -19.68
CA ALA A 450 -9.34 -11.37 -20.26
C ALA A 450 -10.52 -12.06 -19.55
N LEU A 451 -10.89 -11.64 -18.33
CA LEU A 451 -12.12 -12.09 -17.63
C LEU A 451 -13.30 -11.11 -17.71
N HIS A 452 -13.15 -9.94 -18.33
CA HIS A 452 -14.23 -8.96 -18.38
C HIS A 452 -15.46 -9.54 -19.08
N GLY A 453 -16.60 -9.49 -18.39
CA GLY A 453 -17.87 -10.06 -18.86
C GLY A 453 -17.93 -11.59 -18.93
N ASN A 454 -16.85 -12.31 -18.59
CA ASN A 454 -16.72 -13.76 -18.79
C ASN A 454 -16.11 -14.46 -17.57
N TRP A 455 -16.74 -14.35 -16.40
CA TRP A 455 -16.24 -15.03 -15.21
C TRP A 455 -16.48 -16.55 -15.30
N GLY A 456 -15.47 -17.35 -14.95
CA GLY A 456 -15.57 -18.82 -14.92
C GLY A 456 -15.02 -19.56 -16.16
N ILE A 457 -14.21 -18.89 -16.98
CA ILE A 457 -13.51 -19.46 -18.15
C ILE A 457 -12.07 -19.90 -17.86
#